data_AF-A0AAN7JRB5-F1
#
_entry.id   AF-A0AAN7JRB5-F1
#
_cell.length_a   1.000
_cell.length_b   1.000
_cell.length_c   1.000
_cell.angle_alpha   90.00
_cell.angle_beta   90.00
_cell.angle_gamma   90.00
#
_symmetry.space_group_name_H-M   'P 1'
#
loop_
_entity.id
_entity.type
_entity.pdbx_description
1 polymer ?
#
loop_
_entity_poly.entity_id
_entity_poly.type
_entity_poly.pdbx_seq_one_letter_code
_entity_poly.pdbx_strand_id
1 'polypeptide(L)'
;MASLHIFSSSTLHPETAIYHRFSLNPLAKIPSLSPKLSQNRIKPLRAAVSQTDATAKPAAQETPFNHCFSKPSDGFLYCEEVKVKDVMEAVERRPFYLYSKRQITRNVEAYKEALVGLDSVIGYAIKANNNLKILEHLRALGCGRFWSVAMS
;
A
#
# COMPACT_ATOMS: atom_id res chain seq x y z
N MET A 1 -4.82 51.70 -69.11
CA MET A 1 -5.95 50.78 -69.34
C MET A 1 -6.10 49.89 -68.10
N ALA A 2 -7.34 49.70 -67.66
CA ALA A 2 -7.89 48.83 -66.60
C ALA A 2 -7.18 47.46 -66.37
N SER A 3 -7.35 46.66 -65.30
CA SER A 3 -7.98 46.69 -63.97
C SER A 3 -7.73 45.29 -63.30
N LEU A 4 -7.61 45.25 -61.96
CA LEU A 4 -7.92 44.22 -60.93
C LEU A 4 -7.78 42.68 -61.18
N HIS A 5 -7.19 41.97 -60.19
CA HIS A 5 -7.85 41.12 -59.15
C HIS A 5 -6.78 40.37 -58.29
N ILE A 6 -6.55 40.74 -57.01
CA ILE A 6 -7.10 40.22 -55.72
C ILE A 6 -6.43 38.94 -55.14
N PHE A 7 -5.72 39.16 -54.01
CA PHE A 7 -5.50 38.38 -52.76
C PHE A 7 -5.24 36.86 -52.76
N SER A 8 -4.16 36.43 -52.08
CA SER A 8 -4.23 36.05 -50.66
C SER A 8 -2.84 35.86 -50.04
N SER A 9 -2.57 36.63 -48.98
CA SER A 9 -1.39 36.69 -48.10
C SER A 9 -1.36 35.49 -47.12
N SER A 10 -0.34 35.11 -46.33
CA SER A 10 0.93 35.73 -45.88
C SER A 10 1.72 34.71 -45.01
N THR A 11 3.06 34.64 -45.20
CA THR A 11 4.19 34.71 -44.23
C THR A 11 4.03 34.19 -42.77
N LEU A 12 4.82 33.20 -42.29
CA LEU A 12 6.17 33.24 -41.64
C LEU A 12 6.24 33.59 -40.13
N HIS A 13 6.87 32.67 -39.37
CA HIS A 13 7.69 32.82 -38.12
C HIS A 13 7.04 33.34 -36.80
N PRO A 14 7.75 33.39 -35.64
CA PRO A 14 8.50 32.36 -34.89
C PRO A 14 8.14 32.35 -33.36
N GLU A 15 8.95 31.63 -32.57
CA GLU A 15 9.00 31.45 -31.09
C GLU A 15 8.69 32.68 -30.21
N THR A 16 7.93 32.52 -29.11
CA THR A 16 8.12 33.24 -27.81
C THR A 16 7.29 32.61 -26.69
N ALA A 17 7.91 32.46 -25.52
CA ALA A 17 7.32 31.98 -24.27
C ALA A 17 6.42 33.04 -23.62
N ILE A 18 5.18 32.68 -23.24
CA ILE A 18 4.36 33.47 -22.29
C ILE A 18 3.59 32.53 -21.35
N TYR A 19 3.86 32.70 -20.05
CA TYR A 19 3.06 32.18 -18.94
C TYR A 19 1.62 32.69 -19.01
N HIS A 20 0.68 31.86 -19.46
CA HIS A 20 -0.75 32.17 -19.29
C HIS A 20 -1.26 31.67 -17.94
N ARG A 21 -1.30 32.63 -17.02
CA ARG A 21 -2.15 32.72 -15.83
C ARG A 21 -3.55 32.14 -16.13
N PHE A 22 -3.87 30.98 -15.54
CA PHE A 22 -5.23 30.44 -15.57
C PHE A 22 -6.15 31.35 -14.75
N SER A 23 -7.00 32.06 -15.48
CA SER A 23 -8.01 32.98 -15.01
C SER A 23 -9.24 32.22 -14.52
N LEU A 24 -9.58 32.46 -13.25
CA LEU A 24 -10.93 32.56 -12.66
C LEU A 24 -11.83 31.30 -12.74
N ASN A 25 -11.86 30.55 -11.63
CA ASN A 25 -12.97 29.66 -11.29
C ASN A 25 -14.25 30.48 -11.00
N PRO A 26 -15.38 30.22 -11.66
CA PRO A 26 -16.66 30.75 -11.23
C PRO A 26 -17.10 29.99 -9.97
N LEU A 27 -16.86 30.60 -8.81
CA LEU A 27 -17.39 30.18 -7.51
C LEU A 27 -18.93 30.17 -7.56
N ALA A 28 -19.53 28.99 -7.73
CA ALA A 28 -20.90 28.77 -7.32
C ALA A 28 -20.94 28.93 -5.79
N LYS A 29 -21.64 29.97 -5.32
CA LYS A 29 -21.92 30.21 -3.89
C LYS A 29 -22.68 29.00 -3.34
N ILE A 30 -21.99 28.14 -2.61
CA ILE A 30 -22.61 27.09 -1.80
C ILE A 30 -23.32 27.78 -0.63
N PRO A 31 -24.64 27.56 -0.40
CA PRO A 31 -25.31 28.10 0.76
C PRO A 31 -24.70 27.49 2.04
N SER A 32 -24.27 28.35 2.96
CA SER A 32 -23.74 27.94 4.26
C SER A 32 -24.86 27.29 5.09
N LEU A 33 -24.89 25.95 5.11
CA LEU A 33 -25.66 25.18 6.08
C LEU A 33 -24.92 25.25 7.41
N SER A 34 -25.43 26.05 8.34
CA SER A 34 -24.96 26.06 9.73
C SER A 34 -25.14 24.66 10.33
N PRO A 35 -24.08 23.99 10.83
CA PRO A 35 -24.26 22.73 11.51
C PRO A 35 -25.00 23.01 12.82
N LYS A 36 -26.26 22.57 12.92
CA LYS A 36 -26.92 22.50 14.23
C LYS A 36 -26.20 21.40 15.01
N LEU A 37 -25.37 21.83 15.96
CA LEU A 37 -24.75 20.96 16.95
C LEU A 37 -25.89 20.34 17.77
N SER A 38 -26.36 19.16 17.35
CA SER A 38 -27.25 18.35 18.16
C SER A 38 -26.47 17.93 19.39
N GLN A 39 -26.84 18.49 20.55
CA GLN A 39 -26.32 18.10 21.86
C GLN A 39 -26.86 16.70 22.22
N ASN A 40 -26.48 15.70 21.42
CA ASN A 40 -26.69 14.31 21.79
C ASN A 40 -25.67 13.97 22.88
N ARG A 41 -26.16 14.10 24.12
CA ARG A 41 -25.58 13.58 25.36
C ARG A 41 -24.81 12.28 25.08
N ILE A 42 -23.48 12.36 25.14
CA ILE A 42 -22.61 11.19 25.06
C ILE A 42 -22.93 10.34 26.30
N LYS A 43 -23.62 9.21 26.08
CA LYS A 43 -23.76 8.19 27.12
C LYS A 43 -22.39 7.55 27.31
N PRO A 44 -21.89 7.35 28.54
CA PRO A 44 -20.62 6.65 28.74
C PRO A 44 -20.79 5.22 28.24
N LEU A 45 -20.05 4.86 27.19
CA LEU A 45 -19.97 3.50 26.70
C LEU A 45 -19.22 2.68 27.74
N ARG A 46 -19.96 1.91 28.54
CA ARG A 46 -19.40 0.94 29.47
C ARG A 46 -19.06 -0.31 28.66
N ALA A 47 -17.78 -0.58 28.45
CA ALA A 47 -17.32 -1.83 27.86
C ALA A 47 -17.75 -2.98 28.79
N ALA A 48 -18.64 -3.85 28.31
CA ALA A 48 -18.95 -5.10 29.00
C ALA A 48 -17.86 -6.11 28.64
N VAL A 49 -16.99 -6.42 29.61
CA VAL A 49 -16.06 -7.54 29.49
C VAL A 49 -16.90 -8.81 29.60
N SER A 50 -17.04 -9.53 28.49
CA SER A 50 -17.62 -10.87 28.48
C SER A 50 -16.62 -11.82 29.14
N GLN A 51 -16.78 -12.05 30.45
CA GLN A 51 -16.13 -13.16 31.13
C GLN A 51 -16.95 -14.41 30.81
N THR A 52 -16.60 -15.09 29.71
CA THR A 52 -16.98 -16.49 29.55
C THR A 52 -16.00 -17.32 30.36
N ASP A 53 -16.51 -18.02 31.37
CA ASP A 53 -15.78 -18.97 32.19
C ASP A 53 -15.03 -19.99 31.30
N ALA A 54 -13.72 -19.97 31.44
CA ALA A 54 -12.80 -20.79 30.69
C ALA A 54 -12.85 -22.25 31.19
N THR A 55 -13.67 -23.06 30.53
CA THR A 55 -13.42 -24.50 30.39
C THR A 55 -13.37 -24.87 28.90
N ALA A 56 -12.50 -24.18 28.18
CA ALA A 56 -11.95 -24.66 26.93
C ALA A 56 -10.45 -24.39 26.98
N LYS A 57 -9.68 -25.46 27.16
CA LYS A 57 -8.22 -25.49 27.03
C LYS A 57 -7.84 -24.73 25.75
N PRO A 58 -7.14 -23.58 25.80
CA PRO A 58 -6.51 -23.08 24.61
C PRO A 58 -5.42 -24.10 24.30
N ALA A 59 -5.62 -24.91 23.26
CA ALA A 59 -4.51 -25.59 22.61
C ALA A 59 -3.69 -24.53 21.87
N ALA A 60 -3.06 -23.64 22.63
CA ALA A 60 -1.92 -22.88 22.18
C ALA A 60 -0.77 -23.90 22.10
N GLN A 61 -0.66 -24.57 20.95
CA GLN A 61 0.59 -25.20 20.58
C GLN A 61 1.59 -24.07 20.41
N GLU A 62 2.43 -23.87 21.42
CA GLU A 62 3.65 -23.06 21.35
C GLU A 62 4.62 -23.75 20.38
N THR A 63 4.30 -23.73 19.09
CA THR A 63 5.29 -24.06 18.08
C THR A 63 6.36 -22.97 18.14
N PRO A 64 7.65 -23.31 18.31
CA PRO A 64 8.70 -22.30 18.35
C PRO A 64 8.59 -21.43 17.09
N PHE A 65 8.57 -20.11 17.30
CA PHE A 65 8.46 -19.15 16.21
C PHE A 65 9.72 -19.22 15.35
N ASN A 66 9.65 -20.01 14.28
CA ASN A 66 10.74 -20.19 13.33
C ASN A 66 10.85 -18.94 12.47
N HIS A 67 11.70 -18.01 12.90
CA HIS A 67 11.98 -16.80 12.14
C HIS A 67 12.85 -17.12 10.91
N CYS A 68 12.63 -16.41 9.80
CA CYS A 68 13.39 -16.61 8.56
C CYS A 68 14.86 -16.17 8.65
N PHE A 69 15.19 -15.38 9.66
CA PHE A 69 16.56 -15.08 10.04
C PHE A 69 16.95 -15.88 11.27
N SER A 70 18.04 -16.63 11.16
CA SER A 70 18.57 -17.47 12.24
C SER A 70 20.06 -17.20 12.47
N LYS A 71 20.49 -17.40 13.72
CA LYS A 71 21.89 -17.27 14.13
C LYS A 71 22.36 -18.60 14.76
N PRO A 72 23.01 -19.49 13.98
CA PRO A 72 23.62 -20.71 14.48
C PRO A 72 24.81 -20.43 15.42
N SER A 73 25.37 -21.49 16.00
CA SER A 73 26.56 -21.45 16.87
C SER A 73 27.78 -20.78 16.25
N ASP A 74 27.85 -20.73 14.91
CA ASP A 74 28.92 -20.12 14.14
C ASP A 74 28.97 -18.58 14.28
N GLY A 75 27.94 -17.97 14.88
CA GLY A 75 27.90 -16.54 15.17
C GLY A 75 27.47 -15.65 14.01
N PHE A 76 27.24 -16.20 12.81
CA PHE A 76 26.77 -15.46 11.64
C PHE A 76 25.24 -15.45 11.53
N LEU A 77 24.69 -14.41 10.91
CA LEU A 77 23.26 -14.28 10.60
C LEU A 77 22.97 -14.88 9.21
N TYR A 78 21.95 -15.72 9.13
CA TYR A 78 21.51 -16.37 7.90
C TYR A 78 20.08 -15.98 7.55
N CYS A 79 19.78 -15.88 6.26
CA CYS A 79 18.44 -15.73 5.69
C CYS A 79 18.25 -16.80 4.62
N GLU A 80 17.29 -17.70 4.77
CA GLU A 80 17.02 -18.80 3.82
C GLU A 80 18.28 -19.54 3.33
N GLU A 81 19.17 -19.93 4.25
CA GLU A 81 20.45 -20.63 3.95
C GLU A 81 21.57 -19.72 3.39
N VAL A 82 21.31 -18.43 3.16
CA VAL A 82 22.31 -17.46 2.70
C VAL A 82 22.88 -16.67 3.88
N LYS A 83 24.22 -16.61 3.99
CA LYS A 83 24.90 -15.76 4.97
C LYS A 83 24.66 -14.29 4.62
N VAL A 84 24.16 -13.51 5.57
CA VAL A 84 23.91 -12.07 5.36
C VAL A 84 25.21 -11.33 5.05
N LYS A 85 26.34 -11.77 5.62
CA LYS A 85 27.67 -11.21 5.34
C LYS A 85 28.06 -11.34 3.85
N ASP A 86 27.78 -12.49 3.24
CA ASP A 86 28.12 -12.74 1.84
C ASP A 86 27.26 -11.84 0.91
N VAL A 87 26.00 -11.61 1.28
CA VAL A 87 25.13 -10.64 0.58
C VAL A 87 25.68 -9.22 0.72
N MET A 88 26.13 -8.83 1.91
CA MET A 88 26.72 -7.49 2.14
C MET A 88 27.97 -7.24 1.31
N GLU A 89 28.74 -8.29 1.00
CA GLU A 89 29.96 -8.20 0.18
C GLU A 89 29.65 -8.19 -1.32
N ALA A 90 28.57 -8.87 -1.74
CA ALA A 90 28.12 -8.89 -3.12
C ALA A 90 27.42 -7.59 -3.56
N VAL A 91 26.80 -6.86 -2.63
CA VAL A 91 26.12 -5.58 -2.92
C VAL A 91 27.03 -4.38 -2.68
N GLU A 92 26.70 -3.26 -3.29
CA GLU A 92 27.38 -1.99 -3.01
C GLU A 92 27.35 -1.67 -1.51
N ARG A 93 28.41 -1.04 -0.98
CA ARG A 93 28.53 -0.63 0.43
C ARG A 93 27.54 0.49 0.79
N ARG A 94 26.25 0.15 0.87
CA ARG A 94 25.14 1.03 1.23
C ARG A 94 24.10 0.23 2.02
N PRO A 95 23.28 0.89 2.86
CA PRO A 95 22.17 0.21 3.53
C PRO A 95 21.22 -0.42 2.52
N PHE A 96 20.81 -1.66 2.77
CA PHE A 96 19.85 -2.39 1.94
C PHE A 96 18.83 -3.14 2.80
N TYR A 97 17.69 -3.46 2.19
CA TYR A 97 16.67 -4.32 2.80
C TYR A 97 16.78 -5.73 2.22
N LEU A 98 16.80 -6.73 3.11
CA LEU A 98 16.79 -8.15 2.73
C LEU A 98 15.46 -8.76 3.17
N TYR A 99 14.75 -9.36 2.21
CA TYR A 99 13.47 -10.02 2.46
C TYR A 99 13.57 -11.51 2.14
N SER A 100 12.94 -12.34 2.98
CA SER A 100 12.78 -13.78 2.74
C SER A 100 11.52 -14.02 1.92
N LYS A 101 11.67 -14.51 0.69
CA LYS A 101 10.57 -14.89 -0.19
C LYS A 101 9.78 -16.08 0.37
N ARG A 102 10.47 -17.08 0.93
CA ARG A 102 9.86 -18.24 1.59
C ARG A 102 9.00 -17.81 2.77
N GLN A 103 9.45 -16.83 3.57
CA GLN A 103 8.64 -16.34 4.69
C GLN A 103 7.36 -15.65 4.22
N ILE A 104 7.44 -14.78 3.20
CA ILE A 104 6.25 -14.12 2.65
C ILE A 104 5.25 -15.16 2.14
N THR A 105 5.76 -16.21 1.48
CA THR A 105 4.93 -17.32 0.97
C THR A 105 4.23 -18.07 2.09
N ARG A 106 4.99 -18.50 3.11
CA ARG A 106 4.45 -19.19 4.29
C ARG A 106 3.39 -18.37 5.01
N ASN A 107 3.60 -17.05 5.14
CA ASN A 107 2.62 -16.17 5.78
C ASN A 107 1.29 -16.16 5.00
N VAL A 108 1.35 -16.10 3.67
CA VAL A 108 0.14 -16.16 2.82
C VAL A 108 -0.53 -17.52 2.92
N GLU A 109 0.24 -18.61 2.89
CA GLU A 109 -0.28 -19.98 3.01
C GLU A 109 -0.98 -20.18 4.35
N ALA A 110 -0.40 -19.71 5.46
CA ALA A 110 -1.04 -19.76 6.77
C ALA A 110 -2.39 -19.03 6.80
N TYR A 111 -2.51 -17.87 6.14
CA TYR A 111 -3.80 -17.19 5.98
C TYR A 111 -4.79 -17.97 5.12
N LYS A 112 -4.33 -18.59 4.03
CA LYS A 112 -5.18 -19.42 3.18
C LYS A 112 -5.72 -20.62 3.94
N GLU A 113 -4.86 -21.31 4.68
CA GLU A 113 -5.21 -22.46 5.52
C GLU A 113 -6.24 -22.08 6.58
N ALA A 114 -6.04 -20.93 7.24
CA ALA A 114 -6.97 -20.43 8.25
C ALA A 114 -8.35 -20.01 7.67
N LEU A 115 -8.41 -19.70 6.38
CA LEU A 115 -9.63 -19.26 5.69
C LEU A 115 -10.31 -20.38 4.87
N VAL A 116 -9.81 -21.62 4.95
CA VAL A 116 -10.42 -22.76 4.27
C VAL A 116 -11.89 -22.91 4.70
N GLY A 117 -12.79 -22.99 3.72
CA GLY A 117 -14.23 -23.11 3.94
C GLY A 117 -15.01 -21.79 3.92
N LEU A 118 -14.33 -20.65 3.81
CA LEU A 118 -14.96 -19.33 3.63
C LEU A 118 -14.71 -18.83 2.19
N ASP A 119 -15.76 -18.27 1.57
CA ASP A 119 -15.59 -17.47 0.35
C ASP A 119 -14.91 -16.15 0.72
N SER A 120 -13.59 -16.10 0.58
CA SER A 120 -12.77 -15.01 1.09
C SER A 120 -11.62 -14.68 0.14
N VAL A 121 -11.22 -13.41 0.13
CA VAL A 121 -10.08 -12.91 -0.64
C VAL A 121 -9.07 -12.32 0.32
N ILE A 122 -7.83 -12.82 0.27
CA ILE A 122 -6.72 -12.27 1.06
C ILE A 122 -6.25 -10.97 0.40
N GLY A 123 -6.57 -9.84 1.01
CA GLY A 123 -6.16 -8.51 0.56
C GLY A 123 -4.87 -8.06 1.22
N TYR A 124 -3.79 -7.91 0.44
CA TYR A 124 -2.55 -7.30 0.94
C TYR A 124 -2.67 -5.77 0.97
N ALA A 125 -2.37 -5.16 2.12
CA ALA A 125 -2.35 -3.71 2.27
C ALA A 125 -1.05 -3.13 1.70
N ILE A 126 -1.13 -2.47 0.53
CA ILE A 126 0.04 -1.90 -0.18
C ILE A 126 0.82 -0.90 0.69
N LYS A 127 0.14 -0.23 1.63
CA LYS A 127 0.75 0.71 2.58
C LYS A 127 1.88 0.09 3.41
N ALA A 128 1.85 -1.23 3.65
CA ALA A 128 2.86 -1.90 4.46
C ALA A 128 4.22 -2.01 3.73
N ASN A 129 4.19 -2.34 2.44
CA ASN A 129 5.37 -2.36 1.58
C ASN A 129 4.92 -2.29 0.11
N ASN A 130 5.38 -1.28 -0.63
CA ASN A 130 5.01 -1.08 -2.03
C ASN A 130 6.03 -1.66 -3.03
N ASN A 131 7.00 -2.45 -2.58
CA ASN A 131 7.99 -3.08 -3.45
C ASN A 131 7.30 -3.95 -4.50
N LEU A 132 7.48 -3.59 -5.77
CA LEU A 132 6.82 -4.24 -6.90
C LEU A 132 7.10 -5.74 -6.96
N LYS A 133 8.30 -6.20 -6.60
CA LYS A 133 8.66 -7.63 -6.60
C LYS A 133 7.90 -8.42 -5.55
N ILE A 134 7.66 -7.82 -4.39
CA ILE A 134 6.82 -8.42 -3.35
C ILE A 134 5.37 -8.48 -3.84
N LEU A 135 4.85 -7.40 -4.43
CA LEU A 135 3.48 -7.35 -4.95
C LEU A 135 3.26 -8.32 -6.13
N GLU A 136 4.25 -8.52 -7.00
CA GLU A 136 4.24 -9.52 -8.07
C GLU A 136 4.15 -10.93 -7.50
N HIS A 137 4.98 -11.23 -6.50
CA HIS A 137 4.97 -12.52 -5.81
C HIS A 137 3.63 -12.80 -5.12
N LEU A 138 3.10 -11.83 -4.38
CA LEU A 138 1.78 -11.95 -3.73
C LEU A 138 0.64 -12.14 -4.75
N ARG A 139 0.71 -11.46 -5.90
CA ARG A 139 -0.26 -11.67 -7.00
C ARG A 139 -0.18 -13.08 -7.55
N ALA A 140 1.03 -13.63 -7.71
CA ALA A 140 1.21 -15.02 -8.16
C ALA A 140 0.63 -16.03 -7.17
N LEU A 141 0.61 -15.69 -5.87
CA LEU A 141 -0.06 -16.48 -4.84
C LEU A 141 -1.58 -16.26 -4.78
N GLY A 142 -2.17 -15.45 -5.65
CA GLY A 142 -3.62 -15.20 -5.68
C GLY A 142 -4.10 -14.18 -4.64
N CYS A 143 -3.21 -13.39 -4.04
CA CYS A 143 -3.62 -12.32 -3.14
C CYS A 143 -4.14 -11.11 -3.92
N GLY A 144 -5.23 -10.53 -3.42
CA GLY A 144 -5.72 -9.23 -3.84
C GLY A 144 -4.83 -8.10 -3.34
N ARG A 145 -4.98 -6.92 -3.93
CA ARG A 145 -4.25 -5.70 -3.53
C ARG A 145 -5.25 -4.67 -3.04
N PHE A 146 -5.06 -4.20 -1.81
CA PHE A 146 -5.87 -3.13 -1.25
C PHE A 146 -5.07 -1.81 -1.27
N TRP A 147 -5.60 -0.83 -2.01
CA TRP A 147 -5.13 0.55 -2.00
C TRP A 147 -6.21 1.43 -1.37
N SER A 148 -5.77 2.38 -0.57
CA SER A 148 -6.67 3.32 0.09
C SER A 148 -7.14 4.35 -0.91
N VAL A 149 -8.40 4.24 -1.35
CA VAL A 149 -9.09 5.32 -2.04
C VAL A 149 -9.42 6.39 -1.01
N ALA A 150 -8.65 7.47 -0.95
CA ALA A 150 -9.12 8.70 -0.33
C ALA A 150 -10.03 9.37 -1.36
N MET A 151 -11.35 9.12 -1.30
CA MET A 151 -12.31 9.97 -2.00
C MET A 151 -12.26 11.34 -1.32
N SER A 152 -11.88 12.37 -2.07
CA SER A 152 -11.82 13.76 -1.63
C SER A 152 -12.75 14.62 -2.46
#